data_AF-A0A6B0S4T1-F1
#
_entry.id   AF-A0A6B0S4T1-F1
#
_cell.length_a   1.000
_cell.length_b   1.000
_cell.length_c   1.000
_cell.angle_alpha   90.00
_cell.angle_beta   90.00
_cell.angle_gamma   90.00
#
_symmetry.space_group_name_H-M   'P 1'
#
loop_
_entity.id
_entity.type
_entity.pdbx_description
1 polymer ?
#
loop_
_entity_poly.entity_id
_entity_poly.type
_entity_poly.pdbx_seq_one_letter_code
_entity_poly.pdbx_strand_id
1 'polypeptide(L)'
;MEAGPALAWLLLLSLLADCLKAAQSRDFTVKDIIYLHPSTTPYPGGFKCFTCEKAADNYECNRWAPDIYCPRETRYCYTQHTMEVTGNSISVTKRCVPLEDCLSTGCRDSEHEGHKVGNQANDGTP
;
A
#
# COMPACT_ATOMS: atom_id res chain seq x y z
N MET A 1 -25.81 -64.18 -12.41
CA MET A 1 -26.36 -62.83 -12.20
C MET A 1 -26.43 -62.65 -10.71
N GLU A 2 -25.44 -62.00 -10.11
CA GLU A 2 -25.64 -60.67 -9.50
C GLU A 2 -24.26 -60.03 -9.26
N ALA A 3 -23.71 -59.36 -10.28
CA ALA A 3 -22.55 -58.47 -10.12
C ALA A 3 -22.95 -57.05 -9.66
N GLY A 4 -24.26 -56.82 -9.46
CA GLY A 4 -24.86 -55.53 -9.13
C GLY A 4 -24.43 -54.95 -7.78
N PRO A 5 -24.42 -55.73 -6.67
CA PRO A 5 -24.15 -55.17 -5.34
C PRO A 5 -22.70 -54.69 -5.17
N ALA A 6 -21.75 -55.47 -5.70
CA ALA A 6 -20.32 -55.16 -5.59
C ALA A 6 -19.93 -53.94 -6.44
N LEU A 7 -20.47 -53.83 -7.66
CA LEU A 7 -20.25 -52.67 -8.52
C LEU A 7 -20.90 -51.41 -7.94
N ALA A 8 -22.10 -51.51 -7.37
CA ALA A 8 -22.76 -50.39 -6.70
C ALA A 8 -21.96 -49.88 -5.49
N TRP A 9 -21.36 -50.78 -4.71
CA TRP A 9 -20.48 -50.41 -3.59
C TRP A 9 -19.17 -49.75 -4.02
N LEU A 10 -18.54 -50.24 -5.10
CA LEU A 10 -17.35 -49.58 -5.64
C LEU A 10 -17.66 -48.16 -6.13
N LEU A 11 -18.79 -47.97 -6.81
CA LEU A 11 -19.24 -46.66 -7.28
C LEU A 11 -19.59 -45.71 -6.13
N LEU A 12 -20.22 -46.21 -5.07
CA LEU A 12 -20.52 -45.40 -3.89
C LEU A 12 -19.23 -44.99 -3.17
N LEU A 13 -18.28 -45.91 -3.01
CA LEU A 13 -16.99 -45.62 -2.38
C LEU A 13 -16.17 -44.61 -3.17
N SER A 14 -16.20 -44.66 -4.51
CA SER A 14 -15.54 -43.66 -5.35
C SER A 14 -16.19 -42.28 -5.21
N LEU A 15 -17.54 -42.22 -5.24
CA LEU A 15 -18.27 -40.96 -5.03
C LEU A 15 -17.98 -40.35 -3.66
N LEU A 16 -17.94 -41.17 -2.60
CA LEU A 16 -17.61 -40.72 -1.26
C LEU A 16 -16.15 -40.22 -1.16
N ALA A 17 -15.21 -40.89 -1.82
CA ALA A 17 -13.81 -40.46 -1.86
C ALA A 17 -13.63 -39.12 -2.58
N ASP A 18 -14.35 -38.90 -3.68
CA ASP A 18 -14.33 -37.63 -4.43
C ASP A 18 -14.97 -36.49 -3.62
N CYS A 19 -16.08 -36.75 -2.91
CA CYS A 19 -16.67 -35.79 -1.98
C CYS A 19 -15.70 -35.42 -0.85
N LEU A 20 -14.99 -36.40 -0.29
CA LEU A 20 -14.01 -36.17 0.78
C LEU A 20 -12.83 -35.32 0.29
N LYS A 21 -12.40 -35.53 -0.96
CA LYS A 21 -11.32 -34.77 -1.59
C LYS A 21 -11.73 -33.33 -1.92
N ALA A 22 -12.98 -33.10 -2.30
CA ALA A 22 -13.53 -31.76 -2.52
C ALA A 22 -13.68 -30.95 -1.22
N ALA A 23 -13.93 -31.63 -0.09
CA ALA A 23 -14.03 -31.01 1.22
C ALA A 23 -12.67 -30.80 1.91
N GLN A 24 -11.58 -31.33 1.36
CA GLN A 24 -10.26 -31.19 1.96
C GLN A 24 -9.76 -29.76 1.76
N SER A 25 -9.75 -28.97 2.84
CA SER A 25 -9.04 -27.69 2.84
C SER A 25 -7.57 -27.96 2.55
N ARG A 26 -7.03 -27.35 1.49
CA ARG A 26 -5.59 -27.32 1.27
C ARG A 26 -4.96 -26.27 2.17
N ASP A 27 -3.76 -26.58 2.67
CA ASP A 27 -2.95 -25.59 3.36
C ASP A 27 -2.57 -24.44 2.43
N PHE A 28 -2.61 -23.25 2.99
CA PHE A 28 -2.27 -22.02 2.30
C PHE A 28 -0.75 -21.93 2.13
N THR A 29 -0.28 -21.65 0.91
CA THR A 29 1.15 -21.51 0.63
C THR A 29 1.56 -20.05 0.47
N VAL A 30 2.88 -19.78 0.51
CA VAL A 30 3.42 -18.44 0.24
C VAL A 30 2.97 -17.90 -1.12
N LYS A 31 2.80 -18.77 -2.13
CA LYS A 31 2.28 -18.35 -3.44
C LYS A 31 0.84 -17.87 -3.36
N ASP A 32 0.01 -18.51 -2.54
CA ASP A 32 -1.37 -18.12 -2.32
C ASP A 32 -1.43 -16.79 -1.55
N ILE A 33 -0.52 -16.56 -0.58
CA ILE A 33 -0.36 -15.26 0.09
C ILE A 33 0.01 -14.17 -0.91
N ILE A 34 1.01 -14.38 -1.78
CA ILE A 34 1.42 -13.38 -2.78
C ILE A 34 0.30 -13.08 -3.77
N TYR A 35 -0.43 -14.13 -4.20
CA TYR A 35 -1.54 -13.99 -5.15
C TYR A 35 -2.75 -13.28 -4.54
N LEU A 36 -3.11 -13.60 -3.29
CA LEU A 36 -4.29 -13.04 -2.61
C LEU A 36 -4.00 -11.73 -1.89
N HIS A 37 -2.75 -11.52 -1.47
CA HIS A 37 -2.23 -10.32 -0.84
C HIS A 37 -1.04 -9.79 -1.64
N PRO A 38 -1.28 -9.17 -2.81
CA PRO A 38 -0.23 -8.54 -3.63
C PRO A 38 0.50 -7.38 -2.92
N SER A 39 0.15 -7.06 -1.68
CA SER A 39 0.95 -6.24 -0.77
C SER A 39 2.32 -6.82 -0.41
N THR A 40 2.74 -7.95 -1.00
CA THR A 40 4.17 -8.23 -1.16
C THR A 40 4.74 -7.21 -2.13
N THR A 41 5.30 -6.13 -1.59
CA THR A 41 5.99 -5.02 -2.28
C THR A 41 6.39 -5.35 -3.73
N PRO A 42 6.00 -4.56 -4.76
CA PRO A 42 6.23 -4.89 -6.17
C PRO A 42 7.71 -5.06 -6.54
N TYR A 43 8.61 -4.61 -5.67
CA TYR A 43 10.04 -4.83 -5.72
C TYR A 43 10.59 -4.90 -4.28
N PRO A 44 11.75 -5.55 -4.03
CA PRO A 44 12.36 -5.60 -2.70
C PRO A 44 12.60 -4.20 -2.12
N GLY A 45 12.14 -3.96 -0.90
CA GLY A 45 12.25 -2.63 -0.25
C GLY A 45 11.24 -1.60 -0.76
N GLY A 46 10.19 -2.02 -1.47
CA GLY A 46 9.11 -1.12 -1.87
C GLY A 46 8.38 -0.56 -0.65
N PHE A 47 8.08 0.73 -0.70
CA PHE A 47 7.41 1.48 0.36
C PHE A 47 6.30 2.36 -0.22
N LYS A 48 5.48 2.92 0.68
CA LYS A 48 4.39 3.83 0.31
C LYS A 48 4.55 5.14 1.07
N CYS A 49 4.16 6.23 0.43
CA CYS A 49 3.98 7.54 1.05
C CYS A 49 2.56 8.03 0.74
N PHE A 50 2.01 8.89 1.58
CA PHE A 50 0.91 9.74 1.14
C PHE A 50 1.41 10.62 -0.01
N THR A 51 0.66 10.68 -1.12
CA THR A 51 1.00 11.51 -2.28
C THR A 51 -0.18 12.40 -2.65
N CYS A 52 0.09 13.70 -2.80
CA CYS A 52 -0.91 14.71 -3.13
C CYS A 52 -0.20 15.98 -3.66
N GLU A 53 -0.90 16.76 -4.47
CA GLU A 53 -0.39 18.03 -5.00
C GLU A 53 -1.32 19.17 -4.56
N LYS A 54 -0.78 20.12 -3.78
CA LYS A 54 -1.48 21.33 -3.33
C LYS A 54 -2.88 21.06 -2.72
N ALA A 55 -3.02 20.02 -1.91
CA ALA A 55 -4.23 19.79 -1.12
C ALA A 55 -4.44 20.93 -0.12
N ALA A 56 -5.68 21.24 0.27
CA ALA A 56 -5.95 22.38 1.16
C ALA A 56 -5.28 22.20 2.54
N ASP A 57 -5.24 20.97 3.03
CA ASP A 57 -4.62 20.61 4.29
C ASP A 57 -4.10 19.17 4.32
N ASN A 58 -3.52 18.80 5.45
CA ASN A 58 -2.97 17.45 5.67
C ASN A 58 -4.06 16.37 5.73
N TYR A 59 -5.27 16.69 6.19
CA TYR A 59 -6.36 15.73 6.28
C TYR A 59 -6.85 15.36 4.88
N GLU A 60 -7.12 16.35 4.04
CA GLU A 60 -7.55 16.14 2.66
C GLU A 60 -6.50 15.34 1.86
N CYS A 61 -5.23 15.70 2.01
CA CYS A 61 -4.12 14.97 1.39
C CYS A 61 -4.11 13.49 1.80
N ASN A 62 -4.14 13.20 3.10
CA ASN A 62 -4.08 11.82 3.59
C ASN A 62 -5.34 11.02 3.24
N ARG A 63 -6.51 11.68 3.20
CA ARG A 63 -7.80 11.03 2.94
C ARG A 63 -7.94 10.53 1.51
N TRP A 64 -7.37 11.26 0.55
CA TRP A 64 -7.52 10.98 -0.89
C TRP A 64 -6.25 10.47 -1.57
N ALA A 65 -5.16 10.35 -0.81
CA ALA A 65 -3.92 9.78 -1.32
C ALA A 65 -4.16 8.34 -1.85
N PRO A 66 -3.61 8.00 -3.02
CA PRO A 66 -3.72 6.67 -3.57
C PRO A 66 -2.89 5.67 -2.76
N ASP A 67 -3.43 4.47 -2.51
CA ASP A 67 -2.74 3.39 -1.80
C ASP A 67 -1.77 2.61 -2.73
N ILE A 68 -0.81 3.32 -3.33
CA ILE A 68 0.15 2.79 -4.30
C ILE A 68 1.58 2.86 -3.78
N TYR A 69 2.44 1.97 -4.28
CA TYR A 69 3.87 1.99 -3.99
C TYR A 69 4.59 3.14 -4.69
N CYS A 70 5.63 3.66 -4.03
CA CYS A 70 6.51 4.67 -4.59
C CYS A 70 7.32 4.12 -5.78
N PRO A 71 7.82 4.98 -6.69
CA PRO A 71 8.76 4.59 -7.75
C PRO A 71 10.10 4.07 -7.19
N ARG A 72 10.79 3.21 -7.94
CA ARG A 72 12.02 2.51 -7.49
C ARG A 72 13.19 3.46 -7.22
N GLU A 73 13.21 4.61 -7.87
CA GLU A 73 14.26 5.62 -7.80
C GLU A 73 14.09 6.56 -6.59
N THR A 74 13.07 6.34 -5.77
CA THR A 74 12.77 7.15 -4.57
C THR A 74 13.12 6.40 -3.29
N ARG A 75 13.38 7.14 -2.20
CA ARG A 75 13.66 6.55 -0.87
C ARG A 75 13.03 7.30 0.29
N TYR A 76 12.48 8.49 0.05
CA TYR A 76 11.99 9.35 1.11
C TYR A 76 10.55 9.81 0.84
N CYS A 77 9.80 9.98 1.92
CA CYS A 77 8.51 10.66 1.90
C CYS A 77 8.74 12.14 2.19
N TYR A 78 8.64 12.98 1.16
CA TYR A 78 8.74 14.42 1.27
C TYR A 78 7.38 15.05 1.49
N THR A 79 7.33 16.04 2.39
CA THR A 79 6.17 16.88 2.65
C THR A 79 6.58 18.34 2.60
N GLN A 80 5.87 19.12 1.79
CA GLN A 80 5.90 20.58 1.83
C GLN A 80 4.55 21.10 2.33
N HIS A 81 4.59 21.94 3.35
CA HIS A 81 3.41 22.55 3.95
C HIS A 81 3.55 24.07 3.91
N THR A 82 2.69 24.71 3.13
CA THR A 82 2.54 26.16 3.16
C THR A 82 1.42 26.50 4.12
N MET A 83 1.69 27.40 5.05
CA MET A 83 0.74 27.83 6.08
C MET A 83 0.85 29.33 6.33
N GLU A 84 -0.22 29.91 6.85
CA GLU A 84 -0.18 31.26 7.39
C GLU A 84 0.70 31.30 8.64
N VAL A 85 1.24 32.48 8.98
CA VAL A 85 1.97 32.73 10.23
C VAL A 85 1.13 32.42 11.48
N THR A 86 -0.20 32.47 11.34
CA THR A 86 -1.21 32.10 12.37
C THR A 86 -1.33 30.59 12.57
N GLY A 87 -0.80 29.77 11.64
CA GLY A 87 -0.84 28.31 11.67
C GLY A 87 -1.89 27.68 10.76
N ASN A 88 -2.74 28.46 10.08
CA ASN A 88 -3.73 27.93 9.15
C ASN A 88 -3.05 27.31 7.92
N SER A 89 -3.52 26.13 7.50
CA SER A 89 -2.99 25.48 6.29
C SER A 89 -3.44 26.21 5.03
N ILE A 90 -2.49 26.45 4.12
CA ILE A 90 -2.76 27.02 2.79
C ILE A 90 -2.66 25.92 1.74
N SER A 91 -1.59 25.12 1.80
CA SER A 91 -1.46 23.96 0.93
C SER A 91 -0.49 22.91 1.47
N VAL A 92 -0.76 21.65 1.13
CA VAL A 92 0.12 20.51 1.43
C VAL A 92 0.41 19.74 0.14
N THR A 93 1.70 19.46 -0.09
CA THR A 93 2.18 18.61 -1.17
C THR A 93 3.02 17.50 -0.58
N LYS A 94 2.70 16.25 -0.90
CA LYS A 94 3.46 15.07 -0.48
C LYS A 94 3.89 14.24 -1.67
N ARG A 95 5.15 13.79 -1.68
CA ARG A 95 5.75 13.09 -2.81
C ARG A 95 6.73 12.02 -2.33
N CYS A 96 6.83 10.93 -3.08
CA CYS A 96 7.99 10.04 -3.02
C CYS A 96 9.15 10.71 -3.76
N VAL A 97 10.30 10.86 -3.13
CA VAL A 97 11.44 11.57 -3.72
C VAL A 97 12.78 10.86 -3.46
N PRO A 98 13.81 11.14 -4.26
CA PRO A 98 15.18 10.75 -3.98
C PRO A 98 15.83 11.66 -2.90
N LEU A 99 17.09 11.39 -2.54
CA LEU A 99 17.79 12.09 -1.45
C LEU A 99 17.99 13.59 -1.75
N GLU A 100 18.28 13.93 -3.01
CA GLU A 100 18.58 15.29 -3.44
C GLU A 100 17.45 16.29 -3.12
N ASP A 101 16.20 15.85 -3.20
CA ASP A 101 15.01 16.67 -2.87
C ASP A 101 14.82 16.84 -1.35
N CYS A 102 15.54 16.06 -0.54
CA CYS A 102 15.43 16.05 0.92
C CYS A 102 16.52 16.90 1.62
N LEU A 103 17.43 17.51 0.85
CA LEU A 103 18.57 18.25 1.42
C LEU A 103 18.19 19.60 2.04
N SER A 104 17.01 20.13 1.71
CA SER A 104 16.52 21.42 2.20
C SER A 104 15.27 21.27 3.07
N THR A 105 15.43 20.66 4.25
CA THR A 105 14.40 20.55 5.27
C THR A 105 14.41 21.74 6.23
N GLY A 106 13.29 21.93 6.93
CA GLY A 106 13.08 23.02 7.88
C GLY A 106 11.95 23.96 7.47
N CYS A 107 11.66 24.91 8.35
CA CYS A 107 10.64 25.93 8.12
C CYS A 107 11.31 27.26 7.81
N ARG A 108 10.82 27.95 6.78
CA ARG A 108 11.26 29.29 6.40
C ARG A 108 10.06 30.20 6.16
N ASP A 109 10.25 31.49 6.36
CA ASP A 109 9.28 32.47 5.91
C ASP A 109 9.24 32.47 4.37
N SER A 110 8.04 32.63 3.82
CA SER A 110 7.83 32.73 2.39
C SER A 110 8.10 34.16 1.92
N GLU A 111 8.36 34.35 0.62
CA GLU A 111 8.40 35.68 0.01
C GLU A 111 7.04 36.38 0.07
N HIS A 112 5.95 35.63 0.22
CA HIS A 112 4.62 36.18 0.46
C HIS A 112 4.45 36.54 1.93
N GLU A 113 4.17 37.82 2.19
CA GLU A 113 4.02 38.37 3.52
C GLU A 113 2.93 37.61 4.30
N GLY A 114 3.26 37.13 5.50
CA GLY A 114 2.34 36.38 6.34
C GLY A 114 2.29 34.87 6.09
N HIS A 115 3.11 34.30 5.20
CA HIS A 115 3.17 32.85 4.97
C HIS A 115 4.50 32.22 5.41
N LYS A 116 4.45 30.95 5.82
CA LYS A 116 5.59 30.09 6.12
C LYS A 116 5.54 28.83 5.27
N VAL A 117 6.71 28.32 4.89
CA VAL A 117 6.86 27.06 4.16
C VAL A 117 7.71 26.12 5.00
N GLY A 118 7.12 25.00 5.41
CA GLY A 118 7.80 23.89 6.07
C GLY A 118 8.08 22.76 5.10
N ASN A 119 9.33 22.30 5.05
CA ASN A 119 9.75 21.12 4.29
C ASN A 119 10.24 20.04 5.27
N GLN A 120 9.73 18.82 5.13
CA GLN A 120 10.17 17.66 5.91
C GLN A 120 10.37 16.45 4.98
N ALA A 121 11.36 15.62 5.29
CA ALA A 121 11.59 14.35 4.64
C ALA A 121 11.79 13.27 5.71
N ASN A 122 11.10 12.14 5.54
CA ASN A 122 11.24 10.97 6.40
C ASN A 122 11.66 9.76 5.56
N ASP A 123 12.40 8.83 6.18
CA ASP A 123 12.81 7.59 5.52
C ASP A 123 11.59 6.77 5.12
N GLY A 124 11.60 6.28 3.88
CA GLY A 124 10.55 5.45 3.31
C GLY A 124 10.74 3.98 3.66
N THR A 125 11.13 3.65 4.89
CA THR A 125 11.28 2.24 5.26
C THR A 125 9.92 1.57 5.41
N PRO A 126 9.77 0.31 4.93
CA PRO A 126 8.55 -0.50 5.12
C PRO A 126 8.13 -0.67 6.57
#